data_AF-A0A3B9GXL4-F1
#
_entry.id   AF-A0A3B9GXL4-F1
#
_cell.length_a   1.000
_cell.length_b   1.000
_cell.length_c   1.000
_cell.angle_alpha   90.00
_cell.angle_beta   90.00
_cell.angle_gamma   90.00
#
_symmetry.space_group_name_H-M   'P 1'
#
loop_
_entity.id
_entity.type
_entity.pdbx_description
1 polymer ?
#
loop_
_entity_poly.entity_id
_entity_poly.type
_entity_poly.pdbx_seq_one_letter_code
_entity_poly.pdbx_strand_id
1 'polypeptide(L)' 'MSQKLRIAFMGSPDIAVGVLKALIAAGHEIACVYSQPPRP' A
#
# COMPACT_ATOMS: atom_id res chain seq x y z
N MET A 1 -3.71 18.86 10.60
CA MET A 1 -2.95 17.72 11.17
C MET A 1 -3.42 16.46 10.47
N SER A 2 -2.61 15.88 9.57
CA SER A 2 -2.94 14.56 9.01
C SER A 2 -2.55 13.50 10.04
N GLN A 3 -3.50 12.69 10.49
CA GLN A 3 -3.23 11.59 11.41
C GLN A 3 -2.41 10.51 10.69
N LYS A 4 -1.27 10.13 11.26
CA LYS A 4 -0.47 9.00 10.78
C LYS A 4 -1.18 7.69 11.16
N LEU A 5 -1.61 6.93 10.15
CA LEU A 5 -2.24 5.63 10.33
C LEU A 5 -1.22 4.50 10.17
N ARG A 6 -1.58 3.34 10.71
CA ARG A 6 -0.90 2.07 10.48
C ARG A 6 -1.78 1.20 9.59
N ILE A 7 -1.32 0.92 8.38
CA ILE A 7 -2.12 0.40 7.26
C ILE A 7 -1.59 -0.97 6.81
N ALA A 8 -2.48 -1.93 6.61
CA ALA A 8 -2.21 -3.11 5.79
C ALA A 8 -2.71 -2.84 4.36
N PHE A 9 -1.82 -2.92 3.37
CA PHE A 9 -2.14 -2.65 1.98
C PHE A 9 -2.37 -3.97 1.22
N MET A 10 -3.43 -4.05 0.42
CA MET A 10 -3.75 -5.23 -0.39
C MET A 10 -3.99 -4.78 -1.84
N GLY A 11 -3.04 -5.08 -2.73
CA GLY A 11 -3.10 -4.62 -4.12
C GLY A 11 -2.15 -5.44 -4.99
N SER A 12 -2.53 -5.65 -6.26
CA SER A 12 -1.80 -6.55 -7.16
C SER A 12 -1.62 -6.01 -8.58
N PRO A 13 -2.63 -5.38 -9.21
CA PRO A 13 -2.42 -4.77 -10.52
C PRO A 13 -1.46 -3.57 -10.44
N ASP A 14 -0.83 -3.22 -11.55
CA ASP A 14 0.17 -2.13 -11.61
C ASP A 14 -0.36 -0.79 -11.07
N ILE A 15 -1.65 -0.51 -11.27
CA ILE A 15 -2.29 0.71 -10.74
C ILE A 15 -2.24 0.80 -9.21
N ALA A 16 -2.18 -0.34 -8.50
CA ALA A 16 -2.10 -0.38 -7.05
C ALA A 16 -0.77 0.19 -6.52
N VAL A 17 0.30 0.10 -7.30
CA VAL A 17 1.63 0.60 -6.91
C VAL A 17 1.60 2.12 -6.71
N GLY A 18 0.83 2.86 -7.52
CA GLY A 18 0.66 4.31 -7.37
C GLY A 18 0.03 4.67 -6.04
N VAL A 19 -0.99 3.92 -5.62
CA VAL A 19 -1.68 4.12 -4.34
C VAL A 19 -0.74 3.84 -3.17
N LEU A 20 0.01 2.74 -3.22
CA LEU A 20 0.98 2.41 -2.17
C LEU A 20 2.05 3.51 -2.02
N LYS A 21 2.59 4.03 -3.13
CA LYS A 21 3.55 5.14 -3.12
C LYS A 21 2.96 6.41 -2.50
N ALA A 22 1.71 6.75 -2.83
CA ALA A 22 1.03 7.91 -2.27
C ALA A 22 0.83 7.78 -0.75
N LEU A 23 0.45 6.61 -0.25
CA LEU A 23 0.29 6.34 1.18
C LEU A 23 1.62 6.48 1.95
N ILE A 24 2.72 5.99 1.37
CA ILE A 24 4.07 6.15 1.93
C ILE A 24 4.47 7.63 1.94
N ALA A 25 4.26 8.35 0.82
CA ALA A 25 4.57 9.78 0.72
C ALA A 25 3.74 10.64 1.69
N ALA A 26 2.50 10.23 1.99
CA ALA A 26 1.65 10.84 3.01
C ALA A 26 2.14 10.56 4.46
N GLY A 27 3.18 9.74 4.63
CA GLY A 27 3.81 9.49 5.92
C GLY A 27 3.11 8.42 6.77
N HIS A 28 2.20 7.63 6.18
CA HIS A 28 1.56 6.51 6.88
C HIS A 28 2.54 5.35 7.11
N GLU A 29 2.35 4.60 8.19
CA GLU A 29 3.09 3.36 8.43
C GLU A 29 2.42 2.22 7.66
N ILE A 30 3.14 1.58 6.75
CA ILE A 30 2.66 0.39 6.06
C ILE A 30 3.13 -0.85 6.83
N ALA A 31 2.22 -1.48 7.56
CA ALA A 31 2.53 -2.64 8.41
C ALA A 31 2.70 -3.93 7.59
N CYS A 32 2.00 -4.05 6.46
CA CYS A 32 2.08 -5.21 5.57
C CYS A 32 1.62 -4.86 4.15
N VAL A 33 2.12 -5.58 3.16
CA VAL A 33 1.72 -5.48 1.75
C VAL A 33 1.37 -6.89 1.26
N TYR A 34 0.12 -7.07 0.83
CA TYR A 34 -0.36 -8.31 0.23
C TYR A 34 -0.55 -8.13 -1.27
N SER A 35 -0.11 -9.12 -2.04
CA SER A 35 -0.35 -9.22 -3.48
C SER A 35 -0.93 -10.59 -3.82
N GLN A 36 -1.62 -10.69 -4.95
CA GLN A 36 -2.04 -11.96 -5.51
C GLN A 36 -0.82 -12.83 -5.78
N PRO A 37 -0.91 -14.15 -5.55
CA PRO A 37 0.16 -15.06 -5.93
C PRO A 37 0.40 -14.99 -7.45
N PRO A 38 1.64 -15.19 -7.91
CA PRO A 38 1.93 -15.25 -9.33
C PRO A 38 1.10 -16.37 -9.96
N ARG A 39 0.38 -16.04 -11.04
CA ARG A 39 -0.33 -17.05 -11.84
C ARG A 39 0.62 -17.55 -12.95
N PRO A 40 0.63 -18.86 -13.24
CA PRO A 40 1.27 -19.40 -14.44
C PRO A 40 0.70 -18.77 -15.72
#